data_AF-A0ABD4LMK8-F1
#
_entry.id   AF-A0ABD4LMK8-F1
#
_cell.length_a   1.000
_cell.length_b   1.000
_cell.length_c   1.000
_cell.angle_alpha   90.00
_cell.angle_beta   90.00
_cell.angle_gamma   90.00
#
_symmetry.space_group_name_H-M   'P 1'
#
loop_
_entity.id
_entity.type
_entity.pdbx_description
1 polymer ?
#
loop_
_entity_poly.entity_id
_entity_poly.type
_entity_poly.pdbx_seq_one_letter_code
_entity_poly.pdbx_strand_id
1 'polypeptide(L)'
;TKVEGTKKWKDGDGKGRPETIKVDLLQNGQVIATQEVSAKDEWKYTFVDLVAYDAEGKAYKYEVKEQPVAGYQTEVNGYDITNTKVGQTKVEGKKTWKDDNAKDRPEMIKVDLL
;
A
#
# COMPACT_ATOMS: atom_id res chain seq x y z
N THR A 1 20.52 -6.79 -17.54
CA THR A 1 19.24 -6.06 -17.56
C THR A 1 19.12 -5.20 -16.32
N LYS A 2 18.34 -4.12 -16.36
CA LYS A 2 17.99 -3.35 -15.15
C LYS A 2 16.48 -3.12 -15.09
N VAL A 3 15.99 -2.93 -13.87
CA VAL A 3 14.62 -2.48 -13.58
C VAL A 3 14.74 -1.19 -12.78
N GLU A 4 14.09 -0.14 -13.24
CA GLU A 4 14.06 1.16 -12.57
C GLU A 4 12.63 1.68 -12.54
N GLY A 5 12.30 2.38 -11.45
CA GLY A 5 10.95 2.87 -11.22
C GLY A 5 10.92 4.06 -10.27
N THR A 6 9.80 4.76 -10.28
CA THR A 6 9.55 5.90 -9.43
C THR A 6 8.35 5.64 -8.51
N LYS A 7 8.38 6.27 -7.33
CA LYS A 7 7.30 6.26 -6.37
C LYS A 7 6.60 7.62 -6.35
N LYS A 8 5.30 7.61 -6.60
CA LYS A 8 4.42 8.77 -6.49
C LYS A 8 3.46 8.61 -5.32
N TRP A 9 3.16 9.73 -4.66
CA TRP A 9 2.19 9.82 -3.59
C TRP A 9 0.99 10.67 -4.04
N LYS A 10 -0.22 10.15 -3.81
CA LYS A 10 -1.52 10.84 -3.99
C LYS A 10 -2.16 10.98 -2.60
N ASP A 11 -1.65 11.91 -1.79
CA ASP A 11 -1.98 12.02 -0.37
C ASP A 11 -2.11 13.46 0.15
N GLY A 12 -2.34 14.42 -0.74
CA GLY A 12 -2.58 15.81 -0.37
C GLY A 12 -1.35 16.44 0.31
N ASP A 13 -1.47 16.70 1.61
CA ASP A 13 -0.41 17.33 2.42
C ASP A 13 0.70 16.36 2.87
N GLY A 14 0.55 15.06 2.58
CA GLY A 14 1.53 14.04 2.98
C GLY A 14 1.52 13.74 4.48
N LYS A 15 0.52 14.20 5.24
CA LYS A 15 0.44 13.94 6.68
C LYS A 15 0.34 12.45 6.96
N GLY A 16 1.29 11.92 7.76
CA GLY A 16 1.37 10.49 8.07
C GLY A 16 1.86 9.63 6.91
N ARG A 17 2.57 10.21 5.93
CA ARG A 17 3.38 9.45 4.97
C ARG A 17 4.56 8.81 5.72
N PRO A 18 4.87 7.52 5.48
CA PRO A 18 6.04 6.88 6.08
C PRO A 18 7.33 7.50 5.55
N GLU A 19 8.41 7.41 6.33
CA GLU A 19 9.74 7.89 5.91
C GLU A 19 10.34 7.02 4.81
N THR A 20 10.04 5.71 4.84
CA THR A 20 10.53 4.72 3.89
C THR A 20 9.44 3.74 3.47
N ILE A 21 9.62 3.13 2.32
CA ILE A 21 8.84 2.00 1.82
C ILE A 21 9.80 0.86 1.45
N LYS A 22 9.26 -0.35 1.31
CA LYS A 22 10.01 -1.49 0.78
C LYS A 22 9.43 -1.91 -0.56
N VAL A 23 10.28 -1.92 -1.57
CA VAL A 23 9.95 -2.36 -2.92
C VAL A 23 10.65 -3.70 -3.18
N ASP A 24 9.86 -4.72 -3.44
CA ASP A 24 10.31 -6.05 -3.79
C ASP A 24 10.43 -6.16 -5.32
N LEU A 25 11.55 -6.71 -5.80
CA LEU A 25 11.73 -7.16 -7.17
C LEU A 25 11.36 -8.64 -7.26
N LEU A 26 10.44 -8.96 -8.16
CA LEU A 26 10.01 -10.31 -8.44
C LEU A 26 10.59 -10.79 -9.76
N GLN A 27 11.11 -12.02 -9.77
CA GLN A 27 11.48 -12.76 -10.97
C GLN A 27 10.53 -13.96 -11.09
N ASN A 28 9.76 -14.03 -12.17
CA ASN A 28 8.75 -15.07 -12.40
C ASN A 28 7.80 -15.27 -11.19
N GLY A 29 7.44 -14.17 -10.50
CA GLY A 29 6.56 -14.20 -9.33
C GLY A 29 7.24 -14.50 -7.99
N GLN A 30 8.55 -14.77 -7.95
CA GLN A 30 9.31 -14.96 -6.72
C GLN A 30 10.10 -13.70 -6.37
N VAL A 31 10.05 -13.27 -5.11
CA VAL A 31 10.87 -12.16 -4.61
C VAL A 31 12.34 -12.58 -4.63
N ILE A 32 13.18 -11.80 -5.32
CA ILE A 32 14.63 -12.04 -5.42
C ILE A 32 15.46 -10.92 -4.78
N ALA A 33 14.89 -9.74 -4.58
CA ALA A 33 15.52 -8.61 -3.92
C ALA A 33 14.47 -7.68 -3.31
N THR A 34 14.87 -6.93 -2.29
CA THR A 34 14.07 -5.86 -1.67
C THR A 34 14.95 -4.63 -1.51
N GLN A 35 14.42 -3.46 -1.90
CA GLN A 35 15.07 -2.18 -1.70
C GLN A 35 14.21 -1.31 -0.77
N GLU A 36 14.85 -0.68 0.22
CA GLU A 36 14.23 0.38 1.00
C GLU A 36 14.38 1.71 0.25
N VAL A 37 13.27 2.44 0.09
CA VAL A 37 13.20 3.65 -0.72
C VAL A 37 12.62 4.77 0.13
N SER A 38 13.26 5.93 0.08
CA SER A 38 12.92 7.09 0.91
C SER A 38 12.88 8.39 0.12
N ALA A 39 12.57 9.49 0.80
CA ALA A 39 12.71 10.82 0.24
C ALA A 39 14.16 11.19 -0.11
N LYS A 40 15.17 10.59 0.55
CA LYS A 40 16.59 10.81 0.24
C LYS A 40 16.97 10.27 -1.13
N ASP A 41 16.29 9.22 -1.55
CA ASP A 41 16.46 8.57 -2.86
C ASP A 41 15.57 9.24 -3.93
N GLU A 42 15.00 10.40 -3.61
CA GLU A 42 13.99 11.08 -4.43
C GLU A 42 12.80 10.19 -4.82
N TRP A 43 12.48 9.20 -3.96
CA TRP A 43 11.45 8.20 -4.24
C TRP A 43 11.71 7.42 -5.54
N LYS A 44 12.98 7.16 -5.87
CA LYS A 44 13.41 6.37 -7.02
C LYS A 44 14.13 5.11 -6.56
N TYR A 45 14.08 4.05 -7.36
CA TYR A 45 14.78 2.81 -7.08
C TYR A 45 15.25 2.14 -8.37
N THR A 46 16.31 1.35 -8.24
CA THR A 46 16.96 0.69 -9.38
C THR A 46 17.55 -0.64 -8.94
N PHE A 47 17.17 -1.71 -9.64
CA PHE A 47 17.79 -3.02 -9.56
C PHE A 47 18.65 -3.24 -10.80
N VAL A 48 19.95 -3.47 -10.60
CA VAL A 48 20.95 -3.67 -11.66
C VAL A 48 21.36 -5.14 -11.76
N ASP A 49 22.17 -5.46 -12.78
CA ASP A 49 22.79 -6.78 -12.98
C ASP A 49 21.81 -7.96 -13.05
N LEU A 50 20.59 -7.71 -13.53
CA LEU A 50 19.57 -8.73 -13.69
C LEU A 50 19.84 -9.61 -14.92
N VAL A 51 19.75 -10.92 -14.74
CA VAL A 51 19.89 -11.91 -15.81
C VAL A 51 18.63 -11.88 -16.69
N ALA A 52 18.78 -11.85 -18.02
CA ALA A 52 17.64 -11.75 -18.92
C ALA A 52 16.96 -13.10 -19.20
N TYR A 53 17.73 -14.19 -19.21
CA TYR A 53 17.28 -15.52 -19.60
C TYR A 53 17.76 -16.58 -18.61
N ASP A 54 16.98 -17.64 -18.42
CA ASP A 54 17.41 -18.82 -17.68
C ASP A 54 18.40 -19.68 -18.48
N ALA A 55 18.85 -20.78 -17.87
CA ALA A 55 19.80 -21.72 -18.49
C ALA A 55 19.25 -22.40 -19.75
N GLU A 56 17.93 -22.42 -19.92
CA GLU A 56 17.24 -23.00 -21.08
C GLU A 56 16.96 -21.97 -22.18
N GLY A 57 17.36 -20.70 -21.96
CA GLY A 57 17.17 -19.61 -22.90
C GLY A 57 15.78 -18.96 -22.84
N LYS A 58 14.96 -19.24 -21.82
CA LYS A 58 13.64 -18.60 -21.63
C LYS A 58 13.80 -17.29 -20.88
N ALA A 59 13.13 -16.24 -21.37
CA ALA A 59 13.22 -14.92 -20.77
C ALA A 59 12.59 -14.87 -19.36
N TYR A 60 13.29 -14.25 -18.42
CA TYR A 60 12.73 -13.94 -17.11
C TYR A 60 11.72 -12.80 -17.21
N LYS A 61 10.58 -12.96 -16.53
CA LYS A 61 9.63 -11.88 -16.30
C LYS A 61 10.00 -11.18 -14.99
N TYR A 62 10.20 -9.86 -15.07
CA TYR A 62 10.44 -9.01 -13.91
C TYR A 62 9.22 -8.16 -13.60
N GLU A 63 8.89 -8.06 -12.31
CA GLU A 63 7.78 -7.26 -11.77
C GLU A 63 8.24 -6.60 -10.47
N VAL A 64 7.58 -5.53 -10.08
CA VAL A 64 7.82 -4.87 -8.79
C VAL A 64 6.57 -4.92 -7.94
N LYS A 65 6.77 -4.99 -6.63
CA LYS A 65 5.68 -4.96 -5.65
C LYS A 65 6.08 -4.11 -4.46
N GLU A 66 5.21 -3.23 -4.01
CA GLU A 66 5.40 -2.56 -2.72
C GLU A 66 4.88 -3.45 -1.60
N GLN A 67 5.61 -3.51 -0.49
CA GLN A 67 5.08 -4.08 0.74
C GLN A 67 3.95 -3.19 1.28
N PRO A 68 2.93 -3.76 1.96
CA PRO A 68 1.78 -2.99 2.41
C PRO A 68 2.17 -1.77 3.25
N VAL A 69 1.65 -0.60 2.86
CA VAL A 69 1.82 0.65 3.61
C VAL A 69 0.51 1.00 4.30
N ALA A 70 0.53 1.09 5.63
CA ALA A 70 -0.67 1.35 6.42
C ALA A 70 -1.36 2.67 6.00
N GLY A 71 -2.66 2.60 5.72
CA GLY A 71 -3.46 3.76 5.31
C GLY A 71 -3.31 4.17 3.85
N TYR A 72 -2.65 3.34 3.03
CA TYR A 72 -2.47 3.59 1.60
C TYR A 72 -2.91 2.41 0.75
N GLN A 73 -3.47 2.72 -0.41
CA GLN A 73 -3.70 1.77 -1.49
C GLN A 73 -2.61 1.94 -2.54
N THR A 74 -1.96 0.83 -2.90
CA THR A 74 -0.87 0.79 -3.86
C THR A 74 -1.38 0.41 -5.25
N GLU A 75 -0.89 1.10 -6.27
CA GLU A 75 -1.08 0.77 -7.69
C GLU A 75 0.30 0.69 -8.36
N VAL A 76 0.53 -0.34 -9.18
CA VAL A 76 1.78 -0.53 -9.92
C VAL A 76 1.48 -0.46 -11.42
N ASN A 77 2.13 0.47 -12.11
CA ASN A 77 2.02 0.67 -13.55
C ASN A 77 3.39 0.45 -14.20
N GLY A 78 3.60 -0.75 -14.77
CA GLY A 78 4.93 -1.19 -15.18
C GLY A 78 5.84 -1.35 -13.96
N TYR A 79 6.78 -0.41 -13.80
CA TYR A 79 7.64 -0.32 -12.61
C TYR A 79 7.40 0.93 -11.77
N ASP A 80 6.47 1.80 -12.15
CA ASP A 80 6.12 2.95 -11.33
C ASP A 80 5.07 2.58 -10.30
N ILE A 81 5.26 3.04 -9.07
CA ILE A 81 4.37 2.74 -7.94
C ILE A 81 3.67 4.03 -7.54
N THR A 82 2.35 3.98 -7.39
CA THR A 82 1.54 5.08 -6.84
C THR A 82 0.87 4.65 -5.54
N ASN A 83 1.07 5.40 -4.46
CA ASN A 83 0.28 5.24 -3.23
C ASN A 83 -0.77 6.32 -3.13
N THR A 84 -2.02 5.90 -2.98
CA THR A 84 -3.16 6.77 -2.73
C THR A 84 -3.58 6.66 -1.28
N LYS A 85 -3.68 7.79 -0.57
CA LYS A 85 -4.16 7.81 0.80
C LYS A 85 -5.58 7.27 0.83
N VAL A 86 -5.81 6.21 1.59
CA VAL A 86 -7.17 5.73 1.85
C VAL A 86 -7.78 6.68 2.87
N GLY A 87 -8.86 7.38 2.49
CA GLY A 87 -9.57 8.25 3.42
C GLY A 87 -10.02 7.43 4.64
N GLN A 88 -9.69 7.90 5.84
CA GLN A 88 -10.32 7.39 7.04
C GLN A 88 -11.77 7.87 7.04
N THR A 89 -12.71 7.05 6.57
CA THR A 89 -14.12 7.27 6.89
C THR A 89 -14.33 6.94 8.36
N LYS A 90 -14.22 7.95 9.22
CA LYS A 90 -14.64 7.82 10.62
C LYS A 90 -16.16 7.71 10.62
N VAL A 91 -16.68 6.53 10.92
CA VAL A 91 -18.12 6.31 11.09
C VAL A 91 -18.47 6.46 12.56
N GLU A 92 -19.23 7.50 12.90
CA GLU A 92 -19.72 7.75 14.25
C GLU A 92 -21.24 7.66 14.27
N GLY A 93 -21.79 6.87 15.21
CA GLY A 93 -23.22 6.75 15.43
C GLY A 93 -23.60 7.27 16.81
N LYS A 94 -24.61 8.15 16.90
CA LYS A 94 -25.22 8.56 18.17
C LYS A 94 -26.53 7.81 18.37
N LYS A 95 -26.60 6.92 19.36
CA LYS A 95 -27.87 6.33 19.78
C LYS A 95 -28.68 7.38 20.55
N THR A 96 -29.91 7.62 20.11
CA THR A 96 -30.91 8.39 20.84
C THR A 96 -32.11 7.50 21.13
N TRP A 97 -32.60 7.51 22.35
CA TRP A 97 -33.85 6.86 22.76
C TRP A 97 -34.96 7.91 22.80
N LYS A 98 -36.08 7.67 22.13
CA LYS A 98 -37.31 8.49 22.20
C LYS A 98 -38.41 7.64 22.85
N ASP A 99 -38.23 7.38 24.14
CA ASP A 99 -39.02 6.44 24.92
C ASP A 99 -39.62 7.09 26.19
N ASP A 100 -39.72 8.42 26.21
CA ASP A 100 -40.23 9.21 27.35
C ASP A 100 -39.64 8.80 28.71
N ASN A 101 -38.35 8.47 28.73
CA ASN A 101 -37.59 8.07 29.92
C ASN A 101 -38.04 6.74 30.55
N ALA A 102 -38.39 5.77 29.71
CA ALA A 102 -38.63 4.38 30.13
C ALA A 102 -37.49 3.82 31.00
N LYS A 103 -37.85 3.06 32.05
CA LYS A 103 -36.89 2.47 33.01
C LYS A 103 -36.20 1.21 32.48
N ASP A 104 -36.77 0.57 31.46
CA ASP A 104 -36.35 -0.75 30.99
C ASP A 104 -35.46 -0.64 29.74
N ARG A 105 -34.40 0.16 29.83
CA ARG A 105 -33.43 0.32 28.72
C ARG A 105 -32.42 -0.82 28.74
N PRO A 106 -32.06 -1.38 27.57
CA PRO A 106 -30.95 -2.30 27.50
C PRO A 106 -29.65 -1.56 27.81
N GLU A 107 -28.78 -2.18 28.60
CA GLU A 107 -27.46 -1.62 28.94
C GLU A 107 -26.52 -1.55 27.73
N MET A 108 -26.78 -2.37 26.70
CA MET A 108 -25.95 -2.47 25.50
C MET A 108 -26.79 -2.65 24.23
N ILE A 109 -26.32 -2.04 23.14
CA ILE A 109 -26.79 -2.33 21.78
C ILE A 109 -25.60 -2.75 20.93
N LYS A 110 -25.83 -3.63 19.94
CA LYS A 110 -24.88 -3.92 18.86
C LYS A 110 -25.34 -3.20 17.60
N VAL A 111 -24.38 -2.61 16.89
CA VAL A 111 -24.61 -1.95 15.62
C VAL A 111 -23.55 -2.45 14.66
N ASP A 112 -23.98 -2.98 13.53
CA ASP A 112 -23.08 -3.42 12.46
C ASP A 112 -23.07 -2.36 11.36
N LEU A 113 -21.87 -2.02 10.89
CA LEU A 113 -21.69 -1.21 9.69
C LEU A 113 -21.68 -2.16 8.49
N LEU A 114 -22.58 -1.94 7.51
CA LEU A 114 -22.69 -2.72 6.28
C LEU A 114 -21.68 -2.29 5.22
#